data_AF-A0A2S6GPS0-F1
#
_entry.id   AF-A0A2S6GPS0-F1
#
_cell.length_a   1.000
_cell.length_b   1.000
_cell.length_c   1.000
_cell.angle_alpha   90.00
_cell.angle_beta   90.00
_cell.angle_gamma   90.00
#
_symmetry.space_group_name_H-M   'P 1'
#
loop_
_entity.id
_entity.type
_entity.pdbx_description
1 polymer ?
#
loop_
_entity_poly.entity_id
_entity_poly.type
_entity_poly.pdbx_seq_one_letter_code
_entity_poly.pdbx_strand_id
1 'polypeptide(L)'
;MLASPVWRGVPALAFRAGLLVGGALSAVVLLVVGSLLRAPVPQPVRWVLIGVALLAVVLRDVRVLRFTLPENRRLVPESVFRLGRLLGPLQFGIEMGTGARTYLPSGLPYVAGLAVLLTAPLSGALWVGVGFGLGRALMTTANLNYPGDWDEQWTRYANRLAALLGTGFVVALLGAAWVTAPS
;
A
#
# COMPACT_ATOMS: atom_id res chain seq x y z
N MET A 1 15.24 -12.98 9.60
CA MET A 1 14.91 -14.31 9.02
C MET A 1 14.95 -14.37 7.48
N LEU A 2 14.77 -13.27 6.74
CA LEU A 2 14.82 -13.26 5.26
C LEU A 2 16.25 -13.29 4.64
N ALA A 3 17.29 -13.17 5.46
CA ALA A 3 18.69 -13.06 4.99
C ALA A 3 19.40 -14.41 4.74
N SER A 4 18.78 -15.55 5.07
CA SER A 4 19.42 -16.85 4.83
C SER A 4 19.51 -17.16 3.33
N PRO A 5 20.56 -17.85 2.84
CA PRO A 5 20.71 -18.21 1.42
C PRO A 5 19.50 -18.95 0.81
N VAL A 6 18.69 -19.59 1.65
CA VAL A 6 17.49 -20.37 1.30
C VAL A 6 16.38 -19.51 0.67
N TRP A 7 16.36 -18.21 0.93
CA TRP A 7 15.35 -17.28 0.42
C TRP A 7 15.71 -16.63 -0.93
N ARG A 8 16.87 -16.95 -1.51
CA ARG A 8 17.29 -16.40 -2.81
C ARG A 8 16.65 -17.15 -3.98
N GLY A 9 16.36 -16.44 -5.07
CA GLY A 9 15.78 -17.01 -6.29
C GLY A 9 14.25 -17.12 -6.26
N VAL A 10 13.72 -18.30 -6.58
CA VAL A 10 12.29 -18.55 -6.77
C VAL A 10 11.42 -18.23 -5.53
N PRO A 11 11.85 -18.49 -4.28
CA PRO A 11 11.09 -18.10 -3.09
C PRO A 11 10.87 -16.59 -2.94
N ALA A 12 11.89 -15.77 -3.26
CA ALA A 12 11.76 -14.31 -3.25
C ALA A 12 10.81 -13.82 -4.35
N LEU A 13 10.84 -14.44 -5.54
CA LEU A 13 9.91 -14.12 -6.62
C LEU A 13 8.47 -14.48 -6.23
N ALA A 14 8.25 -15.64 -5.63
CA ALA A 14 6.95 -16.06 -5.12
C ALA A 14 6.41 -15.08 -4.07
N PHE A 15 7.26 -14.62 -3.14
CA PHE A 15 6.89 -13.59 -2.17
C PHE A 15 6.49 -12.25 -2.84
N ARG A 16 7.28 -11.76 -3.79
CA ARG A 16 6.99 -10.52 -4.53
C ARG A 16 5.70 -10.63 -5.35
N ALA A 17 5.50 -11.76 -6.03
CA ALA A 17 4.27 -12.05 -6.74
C ALA A 17 3.07 -12.03 -5.78
N GLY A 18 3.24 -12.64 -4.60
CA GLY A 18 2.23 -12.59 -3.55
C GLY A 18 1.88 -11.17 -3.13
N LEU A 19 2.87 -10.29 -2.95
CA LEU A 19 2.63 -8.87 -2.61
C LEU A 19 1.78 -8.16 -3.66
N LEU A 20 2.08 -8.38 -4.95
CA LEU A 20 1.32 -7.79 -6.06
C LEU A 20 -0.11 -8.33 -6.11
N VAL A 21 -0.27 -9.65 -5.96
CA VAL A 21 -1.58 -10.31 -5.95
C VAL A 21 -2.41 -9.83 -4.75
N GLY A 22 -1.84 -9.77 -3.55
CA GLY A 22 -2.52 -9.27 -2.36
C GLY A 22 -2.96 -7.81 -2.49
N GLY A 23 -2.13 -6.97 -3.10
CA GLY A 23 -2.45 -5.57 -3.37
C GLY A 23 -3.58 -5.42 -4.38
N ALA A 24 -3.52 -6.17 -5.49
CA ALA A 24 -4.58 -6.20 -6.50
C ALA A 24 -5.91 -6.72 -5.92
N LEU A 25 -5.88 -7.79 -5.13
CA LEU A 25 -7.06 -8.33 -4.44
C LEU A 25 -7.71 -7.29 -3.53
N SER A 26 -6.90 -6.56 -2.76
CA SER A 26 -7.42 -5.52 -1.86
C SER A 26 -8.08 -4.38 -2.64
N ALA A 27 -7.47 -3.97 -3.75
CA ALA A 27 -8.05 -2.94 -4.61
C ALA A 27 -9.35 -3.41 -5.28
N VAL A 28 -9.45 -4.67 -5.68
CA VAL A 28 -10.70 -5.25 -6.21
C VAL A 28 -11.78 -5.28 -5.14
N VAL A 29 -11.46 -5.71 -3.92
CA VAL A 29 -12.42 -5.68 -2.79
C VAL A 29 -12.90 -4.25 -2.53
N LEU A 30 -11.99 -3.27 -2.47
CA LEU A 30 -12.35 -1.86 -2.31
C LEU A 30 -13.19 -1.34 -3.48
N LEU A 31 -12.90 -1.74 -4.71
CA LEU A 31 -13.69 -1.36 -5.88
C LEU A 31 -15.12 -1.90 -5.78
N VAL A 32 -15.29 -3.18 -5.41
CA VAL A 32 -16.60 -3.83 -5.28
C VAL A 32 -17.41 -3.21 -4.14
N VAL A 33 -16.81 -2.98 -2.98
CA VAL A 33 -17.48 -2.29 -1.86
C VAL A 33 -17.78 -0.83 -2.26
N GLY A 34 -16.86 -0.20 -2.96
CA GLY A 34 -16.95 1.17 -3.42
C GLY A 34 -18.08 1.41 -4.41
N SER A 35 -18.35 0.46 -5.31
CA SER A 35 -19.42 0.59 -6.30
C SER A 35 -20.80 0.78 -5.64
N LEU A 36 -21.04 0.10 -4.51
CA LEU A 36 -22.24 0.25 -3.69
C LEU A 36 -22.28 1.62 -2.98
N LEU A 37 -21.16 2.04 -2.39
CA LEU A 37 -21.06 3.31 -1.65
C LEU A 37 -21.13 4.55 -2.55
N ARG A 38 -20.76 4.41 -3.81
CA ARG A 38 -20.81 5.52 -4.79
C ARG A 38 -22.24 5.88 -5.18
N ALA A 39 -23.17 4.92 -5.19
CA ALA A 39 -24.54 5.16 -5.63
C ALA A 39 -25.24 6.32 -4.88
N PRO A 40 -25.18 6.43 -3.54
CA PRO A 40 -25.82 7.55 -2.82
C PRO A 40 -24.96 8.83 -2.73
N VAL A 41 -23.67 8.81 -3.08
CA VAL A 41 -22.76 9.93 -2.82
C VAL A 41 -22.44 10.69 -4.10
N PRO A 42 -22.75 12.00 -4.20
CA PRO A 42 -22.39 12.83 -5.35
C PRO A 42 -20.88 12.91 -5.56
N GLN A 43 -20.45 12.98 -6.82
CA GLN A 43 -19.02 12.99 -7.17
C GLN A 43 -18.19 14.11 -6.49
N PRO A 44 -18.66 15.36 -6.37
CA PRO A 44 -17.91 16.40 -5.67
C PRO A 44 -17.65 16.05 -4.19
N VAL A 45 -18.66 15.46 -3.53
CA VAL A 45 -18.56 15.04 -2.12
C VAL A 45 -17.49 13.97 -1.95
N ARG A 46 -17.37 13.04 -2.91
CA ARG A 46 -16.33 11.99 -2.89
C ARG A 46 -14.91 12.59 -2.89
N TRP A 47 -14.66 13.58 -3.75
CA TRP A 47 -13.36 14.25 -3.82
C TRP A 47 -13.09 15.12 -2.58
N VAL A 48 -14.11 15.76 -2.01
CA VAL A 48 -14.00 16.46 -0.73
C VAL A 48 -13.60 15.49 0.39
N LEU A 49 -14.24 14.32 0.49
CA LEU A 49 -13.88 13.29 1.48
C LEU A 49 -12.43 12.82 1.33
N ILE A 50 -11.99 12.58 0.09
CA ILE A 50 -10.60 12.21 -0.20
C ILE A 50 -9.64 13.33 0.20
N GLY A 51 -9.95 14.59 -0.15
CA GLY A 51 -9.13 15.74 0.18
C GLY A 51 -9.00 15.97 1.69
N VAL A 52 -10.09 15.82 2.44
CA VAL A 52 -10.10 15.88 3.91
C VAL A 52 -9.24 14.77 4.50
N ALA A 53 -9.36 13.54 3.99
CA ALA A 53 -8.54 12.41 4.44
C ALA A 53 -7.05 12.63 4.14
N LEU A 54 -6.72 13.14 2.96
CA LEU A 54 -5.35 13.51 2.58
C LEU A 54 -4.80 14.56 3.52
N LEU A 55 -5.55 15.64 3.78
CA LEU A 55 -5.14 16.70 4.69
C LEU A 55 -4.91 16.15 6.11
N ALA A 56 -5.81 15.33 6.62
CA ALA A 56 -5.67 14.70 7.93
C ALA A 56 -4.40 13.83 8.02
N VAL A 57 -4.08 13.07 6.98
CA VAL A 57 -2.86 12.26 6.90
C VAL A 57 -1.61 13.13 6.81
N VAL A 58 -1.60 14.18 6.00
CA VAL A 58 -0.46 15.11 5.90
C VAL A 58 -0.22 15.78 7.25
N LEU A 59 -1.26 16.29 7.91
CA LEU A 59 -1.18 16.90 9.23
C LEU A 59 -0.69 15.91 10.29
N ARG A 60 -1.07 14.64 10.20
CA ARG A 60 -0.55 13.58 11.07
C ARG A 60 0.94 13.32 10.81
N ASP A 61 1.34 13.22 9.55
CA ASP A 61 2.73 12.90 9.17
C ASP A 61 3.68 14.07 9.52
N VAL A 62 3.22 15.33 9.49
CA VAL A 62 3.96 16.49 10.03
C VAL A 62 3.82 16.67 11.55
N ARG A 63 3.22 15.70 12.24
CA ARG A 63 3.02 15.65 13.71
C ARG A 63 2.15 16.76 14.31
N VAL A 64 1.33 17.42 13.48
CA VAL A 64 0.30 18.38 13.93
C VAL A 64 -0.88 17.64 14.55
N LEU A 65 -1.31 16.53 13.93
CA LEU A 65 -2.35 15.66 14.47
C LEU A 65 -1.76 14.36 15.02
N ARG A 66 -2.35 13.83 16.09
CA ARG A 66 -1.97 12.54 16.67
C ARG A 66 -3.20 11.65 16.76
N PHE A 67 -3.32 10.72 15.82
CA PHE A 67 -4.30 9.65 15.89
C PHE A 67 -3.68 8.33 15.44
N THR A 68 -4.19 7.24 16.00
CA THR A 68 -3.79 5.88 15.64
C THR A 68 -4.50 5.47 14.36
N LEU A 69 -3.74 4.99 13.37
CA LEU A 69 -4.32 4.39 12.18
C LEU A 69 -4.89 3.00 12.54
N PRO A 70 -5.95 2.52 11.86
CA PRO A 70 -6.46 1.17 12.05
C PRO A 70 -5.38 0.17 11.63
N GLU A 71 -4.68 -0.41 12.60
CA GLU A 71 -3.57 -1.33 12.39
C GLU A 71 -3.89 -2.67 13.07
N ASN A 72 -3.91 -3.75 12.30
CA ASN A 72 -3.99 -5.09 12.86
C ASN A 72 -2.57 -5.56 13.18
N ARG A 73 -2.20 -5.54 14.47
CA ARG A 73 -0.85 -5.91 14.96
C ARG A 73 -0.59 -7.41 15.02
N ARG A 74 -1.48 -8.24 14.47
CA ARG A 74 -1.27 -9.68 14.40
C ARG A 74 -0.19 -9.98 13.38
N LEU A 75 0.99 -10.36 13.86
CA LEU A 75 2.05 -10.90 13.02
C LEU A 75 1.52 -12.14 12.27
N VAL A 76 1.84 -12.25 10.98
CA VAL A 76 1.41 -13.40 10.17
C VAL A 76 1.99 -14.68 10.80
N PRO A 77 1.15 -15.69 11.09
CA PRO A 77 1.59 -16.91 11.77
C PRO A 77 2.72 -17.63 11.03
N GLU A 78 3.71 -18.12 11.75
CA GLU A 78 4.81 -18.92 11.19
C GLU A 78 4.34 -20.26 10.60
N SER A 79 3.09 -20.67 10.83
CA SER A 79 2.50 -21.88 10.25
C SER A 79 2.45 -21.86 8.71
N VAL A 80 2.54 -20.69 8.08
CA VAL A 80 2.61 -20.53 6.62
C VAL A 80 3.89 -21.14 6.03
N PHE A 81 4.96 -21.29 6.82
CA PHE A 81 6.21 -21.92 6.38
C PHE A 81 6.09 -23.45 6.17
N ARG A 82 4.96 -24.06 6.55
CA ARG A 82 4.71 -25.51 6.34
C ARG A 82 4.29 -25.86 4.91
N LEU A 83 3.92 -24.88 4.07
CA LEU A 83 3.46 -25.11 2.69
C LEU A 83 4.60 -25.28 1.65
N GLY A 84 5.85 -25.40 2.10
CA GLY A 84 6.99 -25.63 1.21
C GLY A 84 7.58 -24.35 0.59
N ARG A 85 8.59 -24.52 -0.28
CA ARG A 85 9.50 -23.45 -0.74
C ARG A 85 8.88 -22.38 -1.65
N LEU A 86 7.69 -22.61 -2.19
CA LEU A 86 7.02 -21.69 -3.13
C LEU A 86 5.71 -21.14 -2.58
N LEU A 87 4.83 -22.03 -2.11
CA LEU A 87 3.50 -21.67 -1.63
C LEU A 87 3.56 -20.90 -0.30
N GLY A 88 4.49 -21.24 0.60
CA GLY A 88 4.69 -20.50 1.86
C GLY A 88 5.05 -19.03 1.61
N PRO A 89 6.12 -18.73 0.85
CA PRO A 89 6.46 -17.36 0.45
C PRO A 89 5.35 -16.63 -0.29
N LEU A 90 4.64 -17.32 -1.20
CA LEU A 90 3.53 -16.74 -1.96
C LEU A 90 2.38 -16.33 -1.04
N GLN A 91 1.90 -17.24 -0.18
CA GLN A 91 0.82 -16.93 0.77
C GLN A 91 1.23 -15.82 1.73
N PHE A 92 2.44 -15.88 2.28
CA PHE A 92 2.96 -14.81 3.13
C PHE A 92 2.98 -13.47 2.38
N GLY A 93 3.43 -13.47 1.14
CA GLY A 93 3.38 -12.31 0.25
C GLY A 93 1.96 -11.79 0.04
N ILE A 94 0.97 -12.66 -0.19
CA ILE A 94 -0.44 -12.27 -0.35
C ILE A 94 -0.96 -11.62 0.92
N GLU A 95 -0.80 -12.25 2.08
CA GLU A 95 -1.26 -11.71 3.36
C GLU A 95 -0.63 -10.35 3.66
N MET A 96 0.69 -10.22 3.43
CA MET A 96 1.40 -8.95 3.58
C MET A 96 0.93 -7.93 2.53
N GLY A 97 0.70 -8.36 1.30
CA GLY A 97 0.27 -7.55 0.16
C GLY A 97 -1.13 -6.99 0.32
N THR A 98 -1.99 -7.60 1.14
CA THR A 98 -3.33 -7.05 1.42
C THR A 98 -3.31 -5.85 2.37
N GLY A 99 -2.23 -5.66 3.12
CA GLY A 99 -2.19 -4.63 4.17
C GLY A 99 -3.03 -4.95 5.41
N ALA A 100 -3.86 -6.01 5.40
CA ALA A 100 -4.83 -6.31 6.45
C ALA A 100 -4.21 -6.85 7.76
N ARG A 101 -2.96 -7.32 7.71
CA ARG A 101 -2.21 -7.89 8.86
C ARG A 101 -0.86 -7.23 9.09
N THR A 102 -0.62 -6.08 8.48
CA THR A 102 0.70 -5.45 8.48
C THR A 102 0.64 -4.01 8.88
N TYR A 103 1.63 -3.60 9.67
CA TYR A 103 1.89 -2.20 9.94
C TYR A 103 2.12 -1.41 8.64
N LEU A 104 1.38 -0.31 8.49
CA LEU A 104 1.56 0.66 7.42
C LEU A 104 2.17 1.93 8.03
N PRO A 105 3.46 2.23 7.76
CA PRO A 105 4.15 3.34 8.41
C PRO A 105 3.61 4.72 8.00
N SER A 106 2.98 4.81 6.82
CA SER A 106 2.40 6.03 6.27
C SER A 106 0.88 5.93 6.20
N GLY A 107 0.19 7.07 6.34
CA GLY A 107 -1.25 7.18 6.11
C GLY A 107 -1.64 7.18 4.61
N LEU A 108 -0.68 7.39 3.69
CA LEU A 108 -0.96 7.51 2.26
C LEU A 108 -1.68 6.29 1.65
N PRO A 109 -1.35 5.03 1.99
CA PRO A 109 -2.08 3.86 1.51
C PRO A 109 -3.57 3.86 1.90
N TYR A 110 -3.93 4.45 3.05
CA TYR A 110 -5.34 4.59 3.44
C TYR A 110 -6.06 5.62 2.56
N VAL A 111 -5.40 6.73 2.21
CA VAL A 111 -5.94 7.72 1.28
C VAL A 111 -6.07 7.12 -0.13
N ALA A 112 -5.08 6.34 -0.56
CA ALA A 112 -5.13 5.62 -1.83
C ALA A 112 -6.30 4.62 -1.86
N GLY A 113 -6.49 3.85 -0.78
CA GLY A 113 -7.62 2.93 -0.63
C GLY A 113 -8.97 3.65 -0.66
N LEU A 114 -9.07 4.81 0.00
CA LEU A 114 -10.28 5.65 -0.03
C LEU A 114 -10.55 6.21 -1.43
N ALA A 115 -9.51 6.65 -2.15
CA ALA A 115 -9.64 7.08 -3.54
C ALA A 115 -10.12 5.92 -4.43
N VAL A 116 -9.56 4.71 -4.26
CA VAL A 116 -10.06 3.52 -4.95
C VAL A 116 -11.50 3.23 -4.60
N LEU A 117 -11.88 3.31 -3.32
CA LEU A 117 -13.25 3.08 -2.87
C LEU A 117 -14.24 4.05 -3.52
N LEU A 118 -13.90 5.34 -3.59
CA LEU A 118 -14.86 6.38 -3.95
C LEU A 118 -14.84 6.79 -5.43
N THR A 119 -13.72 6.63 -6.16
CA THR A 119 -13.60 7.22 -7.51
C THR A 119 -13.05 6.29 -8.58
N ALA A 120 -12.23 5.29 -8.23
CA ALA A 120 -11.50 4.55 -9.25
C ALA A 120 -12.38 3.65 -10.15
N PRO A 121 -12.16 3.63 -11.47
CA PRO A 121 -12.60 2.54 -12.34
C PRO A 121 -11.74 1.28 -12.10
N LEU A 122 -12.12 0.15 -12.71
CA LEU A 122 -11.40 -1.13 -12.54
C LEU A 122 -9.90 -1.03 -12.86
N SER A 123 -9.53 -0.41 -13.98
CA SER A 123 -8.13 -0.22 -14.36
C SER A 123 -7.35 0.60 -13.32
N GLY A 124 -7.94 1.70 -12.84
CA GLY A 124 -7.35 2.53 -11.79
C GLY A 124 -7.16 1.78 -10.47
N ALA A 125 -8.16 0.99 -10.06
CA ALA A 125 -8.07 0.15 -8.87
C ALA A 125 -6.92 -0.86 -8.98
N LEU A 126 -6.81 -1.56 -10.11
CA LEU A 126 -5.73 -2.51 -10.34
C LEU A 126 -4.35 -1.84 -10.32
N TRP A 127 -4.18 -0.68 -10.96
CA TRP A 127 -2.91 0.04 -10.92
C TRP A 127 -2.53 0.50 -9.51
N VAL A 128 -3.49 0.96 -8.72
CA VAL A 128 -3.24 1.32 -7.31
C VAL A 128 -2.87 0.09 -6.49
N GLY A 129 -3.58 -1.03 -6.66
CA GLY A 129 -3.30 -2.28 -5.95
C GLY A 129 -1.93 -2.87 -6.30
N VAL A 130 -1.60 -2.92 -7.60
CA VAL A 130 -0.29 -3.37 -8.09
C VAL A 130 0.81 -2.41 -7.62
N GLY A 131 0.59 -1.10 -7.70
CA GLY A 131 1.54 -0.09 -7.23
C GLY A 131 1.82 -0.20 -5.73
N PHE A 132 0.80 -0.47 -4.92
CA PHE A 132 0.94 -0.74 -3.49
C PHE A 132 1.79 -2.00 -3.24
N GLY A 133 1.46 -3.11 -3.89
CA GLY A 133 2.26 -4.34 -3.80
C GLY A 133 3.71 -4.15 -4.27
N LEU A 134 3.91 -3.38 -5.35
CA LEU A 134 5.21 -3.09 -5.92
C LEU A 134 6.06 -2.24 -4.98
N GLY A 135 5.50 -1.20 -4.37
CA GLY A 135 6.20 -0.40 -3.37
C GLY A 135 6.72 -1.24 -2.21
N ARG A 136 5.92 -2.19 -1.73
CA ARG A 136 6.33 -3.15 -0.69
C ARG A 136 7.41 -4.13 -1.18
N ALA A 137 7.28 -4.62 -2.41
CA ALA A 137 8.25 -5.51 -3.02
C ALA A 137 9.61 -4.82 -3.19
N LEU A 138 9.62 -3.55 -3.64
CA LEU A 138 10.81 -2.73 -3.76
C LEU A 138 11.45 -2.46 -2.40
N MET A 139 10.66 -2.06 -1.39
CA MET A 139 11.15 -1.81 -0.04
C MET A 139 11.86 -3.02 0.56
N THR A 140 11.20 -4.19 0.53
CA THR A 140 11.76 -5.44 1.07
C THR A 140 12.98 -5.91 0.27
N THR A 141 12.97 -5.74 -1.05
CA THR A 141 14.09 -6.15 -1.91
C THR A 141 15.29 -5.22 -1.76
N ALA A 142 15.06 -3.92 -1.60
CA ALA A 142 16.13 -2.95 -1.37
C ALA A 142 16.82 -3.21 -0.03
N ASN A 143 16.06 -3.45 1.04
CA ASN A 143 16.61 -3.85 2.34
C ASN A 143 17.48 -5.11 2.21
N LEU A 144 16.97 -6.17 1.57
CA LEU A 144 17.70 -7.44 1.46
C LEU A 144 19.01 -7.36 0.65
N ASN A 145 19.08 -6.44 -0.31
CA ASN A 145 20.24 -6.30 -1.19
C ASN A 145 21.19 -5.17 -0.76
N TYR A 146 20.88 -4.45 0.32
CA TYR A 146 21.71 -3.36 0.78
C TYR A 146 22.93 -3.91 1.52
N PRO A 147 24.17 -3.54 1.13
CA PRO A 147 25.38 -4.13 1.69
C PRO A 147 25.77 -3.59 3.08
N GLY A 148 25.13 -2.51 3.56
CA GLY A 148 25.44 -1.85 4.82
C GLY A 148 24.25 -1.78 5.78
N ASP A 149 24.28 -0.83 6.71
CA ASP A 149 23.16 -0.58 7.63
C ASP A 149 22.00 0.10 6.89
N TRP A 150 21.00 -0.70 6.50
CA TRP A 150 19.79 -0.21 5.85
C TRP A 150 18.98 0.73 6.76
N ASP A 151 18.95 0.47 8.06
CA ASP A 151 18.10 1.21 8.99
C ASP A 151 18.65 2.62 9.25
N GLU A 152 19.99 2.74 9.33
CA GLU A 152 20.66 4.05 9.38
C GLU A 152 20.34 4.88 8.12
N GLN A 153 20.48 4.27 6.95
CA GLN A 153 20.25 4.94 5.67
C GLN A 153 18.78 5.33 5.49
N TRP A 154 17.87 4.43 5.85
CA TRP A 154 16.44 4.72 5.86
C TRP A 154 16.13 5.92 6.75
N THR A 155 16.67 5.95 7.97
CA THR A 155 16.48 7.06 8.91
C THR A 155 17.03 8.38 8.35
N ARG A 156 18.21 8.33 7.72
CA ARG A 156 18.86 9.50 7.10
C ARG A 156 18.03 10.13 5.98
N TYR A 157 17.35 9.31 5.17
CA TYR A 157 16.60 9.78 4.01
C TYR A 157 15.08 9.76 4.18
N ALA A 158 14.56 9.30 5.32
CA ALA A 158 13.13 9.11 5.58
C ALA A 158 12.29 10.34 5.23
N ASN A 159 12.69 11.53 5.69
CA ASN A 159 11.95 12.76 5.42
C ASN A 159 11.93 13.14 3.93
N ARG A 160 13.04 12.93 3.22
CA ARG A 160 13.13 13.22 1.78
C ARG A 160 12.30 12.22 0.98
N LEU A 161 12.37 10.94 1.33
CA LEU A 161 11.56 9.89 0.70
C LEU A 161 10.07 10.13 0.96
N ALA A 162 9.70 10.50 2.19
CA ALA A 162 8.31 10.84 2.53
C ALA A 162 7.82 12.05 1.73
N ALA A 163 8.62 13.11 1.59
CA ALA A 163 8.28 14.27 0.78
C ALA A 163 8.11 13.90 -0.71
N LEU A 164 9.07 13.17 -1.29
CA LEU A 164 9.01 12.76 -2.69
C LEU A 164 7.79 11.87 -2.99
N LEU A 165 7.56 10.85 -2.16
CA LEU A 165 6.42 9.94 -2.31
C LEU A 165 5.09 10.65 -2.06
N GLY A 166 5.04 11.53 -1.05
CA GLY A 166 3.87 12.34 -0.76
C GLY A 166 3.53 13.29 -1.90
N THR A 167 4.49 14.04 -2.42
CA THR A 167 4.30 14.92 -3.59
C THR A 167 3.87 14.12 -4.82
N GLY A 168 4.54 13.01 -5.11
CA GLY A 168 4.16 12.13 -6.23
C GLY A 168 2.71 11.61 -6.09
N PHE A 169 2.32 11.23 -4.87
CA PHE A 169 0.95 10.81 -4.58
C PHE A 169 -0.07 11.92 -4.80
N VAL A 170 0.20 13.14 -4.32
CA VAL A 170 -0.69 14.30 -4.52
C VAL A 170 -0.84 14.61 -6.01
N VAL A 171 0.25 14.60 -6.78
CA VAL A 171 0.21 14.82 -8.23
C VAL A 171 -0.64 13.77 -8.93
N ALA A 172 -0.44 12.48 -8.59
CA ALA A 172 -1.23 11.39 -9.16
C ALA A 172 -2.74 11.54 -8.81
N LEU A 173 -3.05 11.96 -7.59
CA LEU A 173 -4.42 12.17 -7.14
C LEU A 173 -5.10 13.34 -7.85
N LEU A 174 -4.38 14.45 -8.05
CA LEU A 174 -4.86 15.59 -8.84
C LEU A 174 -5.10 15.20 -10.30
N GLY A 175 -4.19 14.40 -10.89
CA GLY A 175 -4.39 13.85 -12.24
C GLY A 175 -5.65 12.98 -12.33
N ALA A 176 -5.90 12.14 -11.33
CA ALA A 176 -7.12 11.34 -11.25
C ALA A 176 -8.37 12.20 -11.09
N ALA A 177 -8.32 13.26 -10.28
CA ALA A 177 -9.42 14.22 -10.14
C ALA A 177 -9.74 14.91 -11.46
N TRP A 178 -8.71 15.38 -12.16
CA TRP A 178 -8.82 16.04 -13.46
C TRP A 178 -9.51 15.17 -14.51
N VAL A 179 -9.10 13.91 -14.65
CA VAL A 179 -9.70 12.98 -15.62
C VAL A 179 -11.17 12.69 -15.34
N THR A 180 -11.61 12.82 -14.08
CA THR A 180 -13.00 12.55 -13.70
C THR A 180 -13.88 13.79 -13.66
N ALA A 181 -13.33 15.00 -13.76
CA ALA A 181 -14.13 16.23 -13.67
C ALA A 181 -15.12 16.32 -14.85
N PRO A 182 -16.39 16.70 -14.61
CA PRO A 182 -17.33 16.95 -15.71
C PRO A 182 -16.83 18.13 -16.54
N SER A 183 -16.70 17.92 -17.85
CA SER A 183 -16.39 18.94 -18.86
C SER A 183 -17.54 19.92 -19.05
#